data_AF-A0A917K9N5-F1
#
_entry.id   AF-A0A917K9N5-F1
#
_cell.length_a   1.000
_cell.length_b   1.000
_cell.length_c   1.000
_cell.angle_alpha   90.00
_cell.angle_beta   90.00
_cell.angle_gamma   90.00
#
_symmetry.space_group_name_H-M   'P 1'
#
loop_
_entity.id
_entity.type
_entity.pdbx_description
1 polymer ?
#
loop_
_entity_poly.entity_id
_entity_poly.type
_entity_poly.pdbx_seq_one_letter_code
_entity_poly.pdbx_strand_id
1 'polypeptide(L)'
;MSYIFDVDDQTVWSPALRVGQLFTHTAENLARLLGCQTGLAPVANDMSDLDLQLFEPFAHKVFDEYCTTTNTIYRELLRSVLAPALVMLQRAGRTLPATTPQHQSFIDSLDQYARSMPT
;
A
#
# COMPACT_ATOMS: atom_id res chain seq x y z
N MET A 1 -15.89 -4.36 -13.79
CA MET A 1 -14.46 -4.57 -14.10
C MET A 1 -13.67 -4.21 -12.85
N SER A 2 -12.73 -5.07 -12.49
CA SER A 2 -11.79 -4.86 -11.39
C SER A 2 -10.51 -4.19 -11.89
N TYR A 3 -9.63 -3.82 -10.96
CA TYR A 3 -8.21 -3.61 -11.20
C TYR A 3 -7.48 -4.70 -10.42
N ILE A 4 -6.54 -5.42 -11.00
CA ILE A 4 -5.87 -6.57 -10.36
C ILE A 4 -4.47 -6.16 -9.91
N PHE A 5 -4.11 -6.54 -8.68
CA PHE A 5 -2.77 -6.42 -8.13
C PHE A 5 -2.25 -7.82 -7.78
N ASP A 6 -1.17 -8.23 -8.45
CA ASP A 6 -0.59 -9.57 -8.34
C ASP A 6 0.84 -9.53 -7.81
N VAL A 7 1.24 -10.60 -7.12
CA VAL A 7 2.61 -10.91 -6.72
C VAL A 7 2.88 -12.35 -7.11
N ASP A 8 3.84 -12.61 -8.00
CA ASP A 8 4.20 -13.97 -8.44
C ASP A 8 2.97 -14.84 -8.78
N ASP A 9 2.06 -14.32 -9.62
CA ASP A 9 0.78 -14.95 -10.02
C ASP A 9 -0.27 -15.14 -8.91
N GLN A 10 -0.06 -14.55 -7.73
CA GLN A 10 -1.04 -14.51 -6.64
C GLN A 10 -1.69 -13.13 -6.53
N THR A 11 -3.01 -13.08 -6.69
CA THR A 11 -3.78 -11.85 -6.46
C THR A 11 -3.81 -11.46 -4.99
N VAL A 12 -3.21 -10.30 -4.69
CA VAL A 12 -3.19 -9.69 -3.36
C VAL A 12 -4.32 -8.67 -3.19
N TRP A 13 -4.86 -8.12 -4.28
CA TRP A 13 -6.01 -7.22 -4.25
C TRP A 13 -6.70 -7.10 -5.62
N SER A 14 -8.04 -7.17 -5.66
CA SER A 14 -8.85 -7.04 -6.88
C SER A 14 -10.03 -6.05 -6.69
N PRO A 15 -9.77 -4.77 -6.44
CA PRO A 15 -10.80 -3.76 -6.22
C PRO A 15 -11.58 -3.43 -7.50
N ALA A 16 -12.64 -2.63 -7.37
CA ALA A 16 -13.26 -1.99 -8.53
C ALA A 16 -12.23 -1.14 -9.30
N LEU A 17 -12.35 -1.08 -10.63
CA LEU A 17 -11.37 -0.44 -11.52
C LEU A 17 -10.91 0.96 -11.05
N ARG A 18 -11.88 1.84 -10.72
CA ARG A 18 -11.60 3.22 -10.29
C ARG A 18 -10.86 3.29 -8.96
N VAL A 19 -11.06 2.32 -8.07
CA VAL A 19 -10.40 2.26 -6.76
C VAL A 19 -8.93 1.86 -6.96
N GLY A 20 -8.66 0.87 -7.81
CA GLY A 20 -7.28 0.50 -8.16
C GLY A 20 -6.53 1.64 -8.85
N GLN A 21 -7.15 2.30 -9.84
CA GLN A 21 -6.56 3.47 -10.50
C GLN A 21 -6.25 4.60 -9.52
N LEU A 22 -7.18 4.93 -8.62
CA LEU A 22 -6.97 5.95 -7.61
C LEU A 22 -5.79 5.60 -6.70
N PHE A 23 -5.71 4.35 -6.24
CA PHE A 23 -4.58 3.88 -5.43
C PHE A 23 -3.26 4.01 -6.19
N THR A 24 -3.17 3.49 -7.42
CA THR A 24 -1.94 3.53 -8.24
C THR A 24 -1.46 4.95 -8.43
N HIS A 25 -2.32 5.87 -8.85
CA HIS A 25 -1.93 7.28 -9.06
C HIS A 25 -1.53 7.99 -7.76
N THR A 26 -2.22 7.69 -6.65
CA THR A 26 -1.89 8.30 -5.35
C THR A 26 -0.55 7.77 -4.84
N ALA A 27 -0.30 6.47 -4.98
CA ALA A 27 0.96 5.83 -4.62
C ALA A 27 2.13 6.38 -5.46
N GLU A 28 1.95 6.52 -6.78
CA GLU A 28 2.96 7.11 -7.67
C GLU A 28 3.28 8.56 -7.31
N ASN A 29 2.27 9.38 -7.02
CA ASN A 29 2.48 10.76 -6.56
C ASN A 29 3.23 10.82 -5.24
N LEU A 30 2.89 9.94 -4.31
CA LEU A 30 3.54 9.86 -3.01
C LEU A 30 4.99 9.38 -3.13
N ALA A 31 5.27 8.36 -3.96
CA ALA A 31 6.62 7.89 -4.23
C ALA A 31 7.49 8.98 -4.86
N ARG A 32 6.94 9.78 -5.79
CA ARG A 32 7.63 10.96 -6.34
C ARG A 32 7.94 12.01 -5.27
N LEU A 33 6.99 12.31 -4.37
CA LEU A 33 7.21 13.22 -3.26
C LEU A 33 8.31 12.73 -2.32
N LEU A 34 8.33 11.43 -2.04
CA LEU A 34 9.30 10.80 -1.14
C LEU A 34 10.62 10.44 -1.85
N GLY A 35 10.74 10.60 -3.16
CA GLY A 35 11.95 10.26 -3.92
C GLY A 35 12.27 8.76 -3.90
N CYS A 36 11.27 7.90 -4.07
CA CYS A 36 11.43 6.44 -4.23
C CYS A 36 10.56 5.91 -5.38
N GLN A 37 10.67 4.62 -5.67
CA GLN A 37 9.80 3.91 -6.62
C GLN A 37 8.71 3.18 -5.85
N THR A 38 7.51 3.06 -6.44
CA THR A 38 6.39 2.35 -5.79
C THR A 38 6.56 0.84 -5.81
N GLY A 39 7.23 0.28 -6.82
CA GLY A 39 7.19 -1.16 -7.10
C GLY A 39 5.89 -1.64 -7.77
N LEU A 40 4.98 -0.73 -8.12
CA LEU A 40 3.85 -1.06 -8.99
C LEU A 40 4.35 -1.10 -10.44
N ALA A 41 4.14 -2.23 -11.10
CA ALA A 41 4.50 -2.47 -12.49
C ALA A 41 3.23 -2.72 -13.32
N PRO A 42 2.64 -1.68 -13.95
CA PRO A 42 1.47 -1.84 -14.79
C PRO A 42 1.77 -2.80 -15.96
N VAL A 43 1.01 -3.88 -16.04
CA VAL A 43 1.09 -4.85 -17.15
C VAL A 43 -0.10 -4.70 -18.11
N ALA A 44 -1.20 -4.13 -17.63
CA ALA A 44 -2.36 -3.74 -18.44
C ALA A 44 -3.05 -2.50 -17.84
N ASN A 45 -4.10 -2.01 -18.50
CA ASN A 45 -4.88 -0.84 -18.02
C ASN A 45 -5.62 -1.11 -16.71
N ASP A 46 -5.86 -2.37 -16.38
CA ASP A 46 -6.60 -2.86 -15.23
C ASP A 46 -5.79 -3.89 -14.42
N MET A 47 -4.46 -3.93 -14.57
CA MET A 47 -3.61 -4.86 -13.85
C MET A 47 -2.21 -4.28 -13.59
N SER A 48 -1.70 -4.50 -12.37
CA SER A 48 -0.32 -4.22 -11.99
C SER A 48 0.28 -5.40 -11.24
N ASP A 49 1.50 -5.78 -11.61
CA ASP A 49 2.33 -6.64 -10.79
C ASP A 49 3.00 -5.80 -9.69
N LEU A 50 3.26 -6.41 -8.54
CA LEU A 50 4.00 -5.82 -7.44
C LEU A 50 5.42 -6.41 -7.42
N ASP A 51 6.40 -5.58 -7.75
CA ASP A 51 7.80 -5.88 -7.45
C ASP A 51 8.03 -5.66 -5.95
N LEU A 52 8.04 -6.75 -5.18
CA LEU A 52 8.23 -6.71 -3.74
C LEU A 52 9.57 -6.08 -3.32
N GLN A 53 10.63 -6.14 -4.16
CA GLN A 53 11.91 -5.52 -3.83
C GLN A 53 11.83 -3.99 -3.78
N LEU A 54 10.86 -3.40 -4.49
CA LEU A 54 10.61 -1.97 -4.53
C LEU A 54 9.40 -1.57 -3.67
N PHE A 55 8.36 -2.40 -3.66
CA PHE A 55 7.10 -2.13 -2.96
C PHE A 55 7.24 -2.15 -1.44
N GLU A 56 8.05 -3.07 -0.90
CA GLU A 56 8.29 -3.16 0.54
C GLU A 56 9.04 -1.91 1.08
N PRO A 57 10.18 -1.47 0.50
CA PRO A 57 10.82 -0.21 0.89
C PRO A 57 9.92 1.03 0.73
N PHE A 58 9.07 1.06 -0.30
CA PHE A 58 8.10 2.14 -0.48
C PHE A 58 7.10 2.20 0.69
N ALA A 59 6.45 1.08 1.01
CA ALA A 59 5.50 1.02 2.11
C ALA A 59 6.14 1.36 3.46
N HIS A 60 7.35 0.88 3.70
CA HIS A 60 8.16 1.25 4.87
C HIS A 60 8.36 2.77 4.97
N LYS A 61 8.78 3.41 3.87
CA LYS A 61 9.03 4.85 3.86
C LYS A 61 7.76 5.66 4.14
N VAL A 62 6.63 5.24 3.58
CA VAL A 62 5.32 5.85 3.85
C VAL A 62 4.92 5.64 5.32
N PHE A 63 5.22 4.47 5.89
CA PHE A 63 4.92 4.16 7.28
C PHE A 63 5.71 5.02 8.26
N ASP A 64 7.01 5.17 8.01
CA ASP A 64 7.89 6.02 8.82
C ASP A 64 7.42 7.48 8.78
N GLU A 65 7.07 8.00 7.61
CA GLU A 65 6.51 9.35 7.46
C GLU A 65 5.17 9.49 8.20
N TYR A 66 4.30 8.49 8.12
CA TYR A 66 3.01 8.45 8.81
C TYR A 66 3.15 8.51 10.33
N CYS A 67 4.18 7.86 10.88
CA CYS A 67 4.42 7.81 12.32
C CYS A 67 5.18 9.04 12.83
N THR A 68 6.07 9.63 12.03
CA THR A 68 6.91 10.76 12.45
C THR A 68 6.26 12.13 12.22
N THR A 69 5.37 12.26 11.24
CA THR A 69 4.68 13.54 10.99
C THR A 69 3.87 14.00 12.20
N THR A 70 3.80 15.31 12.42
CA THR A 70 2.89 15.94 13.40
C THR A 70 1.66 16.58 12.73
N ASN A 71 1.66 16.69 11.40
CA ASN A 71 0.56 17.28 10.64
C ASN A 71 -0.56 16.25 10.41
N THR A 72 -1.71 16.47 11.03
CA THR A 72 -2.87 15.56 10.96
C THR A 72 -3.37 15.33 9.54
N ILE A 73 -3.47 16.38 8.71
CA ILE A 73 -3.98 16.25 7.34
C ILE A 73 -3.03 15.41 6.49
N TYR A 74 -1.73 15.67 6.61
CA TYR A 74 -0.74 14.89 5.89
C TYR A 74 -0.76 13.42 6.32
N ARG A 75 -0.91 13.15 7.63
CA ARG A 75 -1.05 11.79 8.16
C ARG A 75 -2.24 11.04 7.54
N GLU A 76 -3.39 11.68 7.39
CA GLU A 76 -4.57 11.08 6.76
C GLU A 76 -4.37 10.82 5.26
N LEU A 77 -3.68 11.71 4.56
CA LEU A 77 -3.30 11.50 3.15
C LEU A 77 -2.37 10.28 3.00
N LEU A 78 -1.36 10.15 3.86
CA LEU A 78 -0.47 8.98 3.87
C LEU A 78 -1.23 7.68 4.16
N ARG A 79 -2.20 7.72 5.09
CA ARG A 79 -3.02 6.55 5.45
C ARG A 79 -3.75 5.96 4.24
N SER A 80 -4.20 6.80 3.31
CA SER A 80 -4.96 6.36 2.12
C SER A 80 -4.17 5.40 1.22
N VAL A 81 -2.83 5.51 1.20
CA VAL A 81 -1.93 4.61 0.47
C VAL A 81 -1.38 3.53 1.38
N LEU A 82 -1.04 3.90 2.62
CA LEU A 82 -0.40 3.00 3.57
C LEU A 82 -1.29 1.78 3.89
N ALA A 83 -2.57 1.98 4.21
CA ALA A 83 -3.43 0.87 4.63
C ALA A 83 -3.56 -0.22 3.54
N PRO A 84 -3.88 0.11 2.27
CA PRO A 84 -3.89 -0.90 1.22
C PRO A 84 -2.51 -1.52 0.95
N ALA A 85 -1.43 -0.73 1.00
CA ALA A 85 -0.08 -1.23 0.77
C ALA A 85 0.32 -2.29 1.81
N LEU A 86 0.02 -2.07 3.09
CA LEU A 86 0.35 -3.04 4.15
C LEU A 86 -0.46 -4.33 4.04
N VAL A 87 -1.75 -4.23 3.68
CA VAL A 87 -2.58 -5.43 3.47
C VAL A 87 -2.05 -6.24 2.28
N MET A 88 -1.66 -5.59 1.18
CA MET A 88 -1.06 -6.30 0.04
C MET A 88 0.26 -6.98 0.41
N LEU A 89 1.13 -6.30 1.17
CA LEU A 89 2.36 -6.90 1.68
C LEU A 89 2.08 -8.10 2.60
N GLN A 90 1.12 -7.99 3.51
CA GLN A 90 0.74 -9.08 4.41
C GLN A 90 0.25 -10.30 3.63
N ARG A 91 -0.55 -10.09 2.58
CA ARG A 91 -1.03 -11.15 1.69
C ARG A 91 0.08 -11.77 0.84
N ALA A 92 1.12 -10.99 0.53
CA ALA A 92 2.34 -11.44 -0.12
C ALA A 92 3.34 -12.10 0.86
N GLY A 93 2.97 -12.31 2.13
CA GLY A 93 3.85 -12.92 3.14
C GLY A 93 4.96 -12.00 3.65
N ARG A 94 4.84 -10.69 3.45
CA ARG A 94 5.73 -9.65 4.01
C ARG A 94 5.07 -8.96 5.19
N THR A 95 5.81 -8.72 6.26
CA THR A 95 5.32 -8.05 7.45
C THR A 95 6.24 -6.91 7.83
N LEU A 96 5.68 -5.73 8.13
CA LEU A 96 6.48 -4.64 8.68
C LEU A 96 6.65 -4.84 10.19
N PRO A 97 7.88 -4.75 10.73
CA PRO A 97 8.09 -4.74 12.17
C PRO A 97 7.47 -3.49 12.82
N ALA A 98 6.68 -3.70 13.88
CA ALA A 98 6.28 -2.62 14.76
C ALA A 98 7.46 -2.21 15.66
N THR A 99 8.04 -1.04 15.39
CA THR A 99 9.13 -0.47 16.19
C THR A 99 8.64 0.56 17.21
N THR A 100 7.39 1.03 17.09
CA THR A 100 6.79 1.99 18.03
C THR A 100 5.35 1.59 18.39
N PRO A 101 4.79 2.09 19.52
CA PRO A 101 3.39 1.84 19.87
C PRO A 101 2.40 2.30 18.80
N GLN A 102 2.72 3.41 18.11
CA GLN A 102 1.90 3.90 17.00
C GLN A 102 1.96 2.97 15.79
N HIS A 103 3.09 2.29 15.56
CA HIS A 103 3.18 1.26 14.52
C HIS A 103 2.24 0.10 14.86
N GLN A 104 2.29 -0.37 16.11
CA GLN A 104 1.48 -1.48 16.57
C GLN A 104 -0.02 -1.18 16.43
N SER A 105 -0.48 -0.02 16.92
CA SER A 105 -1.90 0.36 16.82
C SER A 105 -2.41 0.43 15.38
N PHE A 106 -1.56 0.82 14.42
CA PHE A 106 -1.94 0.81 13.01
C PHE A 106 -2.00 -0.62 12.45
N ILE A 107 -1.00 -1.45 12.77
CA ILE A 107 -0.97 -2.86 12.35
C ILE A 107 -2.18 -3.62 12.89
N ASP A 108 -2.58 -3.39 14.14
CA ASP A 108 -3.77 -4.01 14.74
C ASP A 108 -5.07 -3.64 14.00
N SER A 109 -5.09 -2.52 13.28
CA SER A 109 -6.25 -2.09 12.48
C SER A 109 -6.31 -2.71 11.07
N LEU A 110 -5.23 -3.37 10.61
CA LEU A 110 -5.14 -3.89 9.24
C LEU A 110 -6.18 -4.95 8.92
N ASP A 111 -6.61 -5.75 9.90
CA ASP A 111 -7.66 -6.75 9.72
C ASP A 111 -8.98 -6.13 9.22
N GLN A 112 -9.30 -4.92 9.66
CA GLN A 112 -10.50 -4.22 9.19
C GLN A 112 -10.37 -3.81 7.72
N TYR A 113 -9.18 -3.33 7.32
CA TYR A 113 -8.90 -2.97 5.93
C TYR A 113 -8.89 -4.20 5.03
N ALA A 114 -8.28 -5.30 5.48
CA ALA A 114 -8.23 -6.56 4.75
C ALA A 114 -9.63 -7.11 4.41
N ARG A 115 -10.60 -6.98 5.33
CA ARG A 115 -12.01 -7.36 5.08
C ARG A 115 -12.68 -6.54 3.98
N SER A 116 -12.19 -5.32 3.73
CA SER A 116 -12.70 -4.41 2.70
C SER A 116 -11.94 -4.52 1.37
N MET A 117 -10.91 -5.38 1.31
CA MET A 117 -10.05 -5.55 0.14
C MET A 117 -10.27 -6.94 -0.47
N PRO A 118 -11.13 -7.11 -1.49
CA PRO A 118 -11.30 -8.41 -2.14
C PRO A 118 -10.00 -8.86 -2.83
N THR A 119 -9.78 -10.18 -2.93
CA THR A 119 -8.75 -10.81 -3.75
C THR A 119 -9.43 -11.47 -4.94
#